data_AF-A0A1M5WCA5-F1
#
_entry.id   AF-A0A1M5WCA5-F1
#
_cell.length_a   1.000
_cell.length_b   1.000
_cell.length_c   1.000
_cell.angle_alpha   90.00
_cell.angle_beta   90.00
_cell.angle_gamma   90.00
#
_symmetry.space_group_name_H-M   'P 1'
#
loop_
_entity.id
_entity.type
_entity.pdbx_description
1 polymer ?
#
loop_
_entity_poly.entity_id
_entity_poly.type
_entity_poly.pdbx_seq_one_letter_code
_entity_poly.pdbx_strand_id
1 'polypeptide(L)'
;MVDDYFDTMIFGGRGWDKNKVKMLSPLQLAYIGDAIYELLIRTYLLSKKNISVNELHKEAVKYVKAKAQADIVHNLQDKLTEEEWSIIKRGRNAKSGSAPKNAELIDYKYATGFETLMGFLYLIGDNERIYEIFNMIINMYAENEG
;
A
#
# COMPACT_ATOMS: atom_id res chain seq x y z
N MET A 1 1.94 10.23 -27.40
CA MET A 1 1.21 8.96 -27.16
C MET A 1 1.96 7.96 -26.30
N VAL A 2 3.30 7.99 -26.18
CA VAL A 2 4.04 7.22 -25.14
C VAL A 2 4.70 8.14 -24.09
N ASP A 3 4.85 9.44 -24.37
CA ASP A 3 5.39 10.42 -23.41
C ASP A 3 4.34 10.99 -22.43
N ASP A 4 3.05 10.89 -22.76
CA ASP A 4 1.94 11.46 -21.96
C ASP A 4 1.74 10.76 -20.59
N TYR A 5 2.43 9.64 -20.36
CA TYR A 5 2.36 8.86 -19.12
C TYR A 5 3.20 9.47 -17.99
N PHE A 6 4.29 10.18 -18.32
CA PHE A 6 5.18 10.79 -17.32
C PHE A 6 4.66 12.13 -16.76
N ASP A 7 3.68 12.75 -17.43
CA ASP A 7 3.06 14.03 -17.03
C ASP A 7 1.87 13.87 -16.07
N THR A 8 1.37 12.65 -15.84
CA THR A 8 0.22 12.37 -14.97
C THR A 8 0.61 11.89 -13.56
N MET A 9 1.24 12.80 -12.81
CA MET A 9 0.78 13.17 -11.45
C MET A 9 0.66 12.11 -10.34
N ILE A 10 1.41 11.02 -10.39
CA ILE A 10 1.83 10.28 -9.20
C ILE A 10 3.29 9.96 -9.45
N PHE A 11 4.19 10.31 -8.51
CA PHE A 11 5.63 10.02 -8.58
C PHE A 11 6.55 10.99 -9.38
N GLY A 12 6.06 12.17 -9.78
CA GLY A 12 6.88 13.21 -10.43
C GLY A 12 7.25 14.43 -9.57
N GLY A 13 6.72 14.53 -8.35
CA GLY A 13 6.93 15.67 -7.44
C GLY A 13 8.16 15.50 -6.56
N ARG A 14 8.75 16.62 -6.09
CA ARG A 14 9.91 16.66 -5.15
C ARG A 14 9.66 16.01 -3.77
N GLY A 15 8.48 15.43 -3.54
CA GLY A 15 8.06 14.96 -2.22
C GLY A 15 7.90 16.11 -1.22
N TRP A 16 7.39 15.78 -0.04
CA TRP A 16 7.35 16.66 1.13
C TRP A 16 8.61 16.43 1.97
N ASP A 17 8.96 17.40 2.79
CA ASP A 17 10.03 17.22 3.77
C ASP A 17 9.74 16.02 4.67
N LYS A 18 10.66 15.07 4.72
CA LYS A 18 10.52 13.79 5.44
C LYS A 18 10.20 13.98 6.92
N ASN A 19 10.76 15.00 7.57
CA ASN A 19 10.49 15.26 8.98
C ASN A 19 9.06 15.78 9.20
N LYS A 20 8.54 16.61 8.28
CA LYS A 20 7.13 17.02 8.31
C LYS A 20 6.18 15.85 8.11
N VAL A 21 6.48 14.94 7.16
CA VAL A 21 5.63 13.75 6.93
C VAL A 21 5.61 12.85 8.17
N LYS A 22 6.74 12.68 8.86
CA LYS A 22 6.80 11.93 10.13
C LYS A 22 5.91 12.51 11.22
N MET A 23 5.60 13.81 11.19
CA MET A 23 4.71 14.45 12.17
C MET A 23 3.23 14.19 11.91
N LEU A 24 2.83 13.83 10.67
CA LEU A 24 1.45 13.46 10.37
C LEU A 24 1.01 12.27 11.20
N SER A 25 -0.27 12.22 11.59
CA SER A 25 -0.80 11.07 12.32
C SER A 25 -0.77 9.82 11.44
N PRO A 26 -0.63 8.61 12.02
CA PRO A 26 -0.60 7.39 11.23
C PRO A 26 -1.88 7.17 10.42
N LEU A 27 -3.03 7.58 10.95
CA LEU A 27 -4.31 7.46 10.23
C LEU A 27 -4.41 8.40 9.03
N GLN A 28 -3.75 9.57 9.06
CA GLN A 28 -3.65 10.44 7.89
C GLN A 28 -2.76 9.82 6.80
N LEU A 29 -1.66 9.18 7.21
CA LEU A 29 -0.79 8.46 6.27
C LEU A 29 -1.51 7.24 5.69
N ALA A 30 -2.19 6.45 6.52
CA ALA A 30 -2.98 5.31 6.06
C ALA A 30 -4.08 5.73 5.09
N TYR A 31 -4.79 6.82 5.38
CA TYR A 31 -5.84 7.35 4.51
C TYR A 31 -5.37 7.60 3.08
N ILE A 32 -4.21 8.22 2.88
CA ILE A 32 -3.67 8.44 1.53
C ILE A 32 -3.02 7.17 0.97
N GLY A 33 -2.38 6.36 1.81
CA GLY A 33 -1.70 5.14 1.39
C GLY A 33 -2.65 4.05 0.87
N ASP A 34 -3.85 3.94 1.46
CA ASP A 34 -4.93 3.07 0.96
C ASP A 34 -5.29 3.43 -0.49
N ALA A 35 -5.51 4.73 -0.77
CA ALA A 35 -5.81 5.20 -2.12
C ALA A 35 -4.67 4.93 -3.11
N ILE A 36 -3.41 5.08 -2.69
CA ILE A 36 -2.24 4.78 -3.53
C ILE A 36 -2.17 3.28 -3.85
N TYR A 37 -2.32 2.42 -2.86
CA TYR A 37 -2.26 0.98 -3.07
C TYR A 37 -3.42 0.46 -3.93
N GLU A 38 -4.64 0.93 -3.68
CA GLU A 38 -5.82 0.62 -4.49
C GLU A 38 -5.60 0.99 -5.96
N LEU A 39 -5.03 2.17 -6.23
CA LEU A 39 -4.75 2.61 -7.59
C LEU A 39 -3.67 1.75 -8.27
N LEU A 40 -2.60 1.38 -7.57
CA LEU A 40 -1.56 0.50 -8.11
C LEU A 40 -2.15 -0.86 -8.50
N ILE A 41 -2.97 -1.48 -7.64
CA ILE A 41 -3.63 -2.76 -7.91
C ILE A 41 -4.61 -2.65 -9.09
N ARG A 42 -5.46 -1.61 -9.12
CA ARG A 42 -6.41 -1.42 -10.23
C ARG A 42 -5.70 -1.21 -11.57
N THR A 43 -4.63 -0.42 -11.57
CA THR A 43 -3.80 -0.19 -12.76
C THR A 43 -3.14 -1.49 -13.23
N TYR A 44 -2.58 -2.26 -12.30
CA TYR A 44 -2.00 -3.58 -12.60
C TYR A 44 -3.04 -4.52 -13.23
N LEU A 45 -4.23 -4.66 -12.62
CA LEU A 45 -5.28 -5.54 -13.12
C LEU A 45 -5.78 -5.12 -14.50
N LEU A 46 -5.98 -3.82 -14.73
CA LEU A 46 -6.34 -3.26 -16.05
C LEU A 46 -5.27 -3.57 -17.11
N SER A 47 -3.99 -3.55 -16.75
CA SER A 47 -2.89 -3.87 -17.67
C SER A 47 -2.77 -5.36 -18.02
N LYS A 48 -3.36 -6.24 -17.20
CA LYS A 48 -3.20 -7.70 -17.31
C LYS A 48 -4.45 -8.44 -17.79
N LYS A 49 -5.65 -7.93 -17.49
CA LYS A 49 -6.91 -8.63 -17.71
C LYS A 49 -7.84 -7.83 -18.60
N ASN A 50 -8.40 -8.48 -19.63
CA ASN A 50 -9.46 -7.91 -20.45
C ASN A 50 -10.82 -8.47 -20.01
N ILE A 51 -11.33 -7.99 -18.87
CA ILE A 51 -12.55 -8.46 -18.21
C ILE A 51 -13.46 -7.29 -17.83
N SER A 52 -14.70 -7.57 -17.43
CA SER A 52 -15.65 -6.51 -17.06
C SER A 52 -15.23 -5.76 -15.78
N VAL A 53 -15.71 -4.53 -15.60
CA VAL A 53 -15.44 -3.71 -14.40
C VAL A 53 -15.85 -4.41 -13.10
N ASN A 54 -16.95 -5.16 -13.12
CA ASN A 54 -17.40 -5.94 -11.96
C ASN A 54 -16.41 -7.06 -11.61
N GLU A 55 -15.82 -7.72 -12.61
CA GLU A 55 -14.80 -8.72 -12.38
C GLU A 55 -13.48 -8.10 -11.91
N LEU A 56 -13.07 -6.95 -12.48
CA LEU A 56 -11.91 -6.20 -11.99
C LEU A 56 -12.05 -5.82 -10.51
N HIS A 57 -13.23 -5.38 -10.07
CA HIS A 57 -13.48 -5.09 -8.66
C HIS A 57 -13.31 -6.35 -7.78
N LYS A 58 -13.89 -7.48 -8.18
CA LYS A 58 -13.74 -8.75 -7.46
C LYS A 58 -12.29 -9.21 -7.38
N GLU A 59 -11.52 -9.01 -8.45
CA GLU A 59 -10.09 -9.30 -8.46
C GLU A 59 -9.32 -8.37 -7.53
N ALA A 60 -9.59 -7.06 -7.56
CA ALA A 60 -8.92 -6.09 -6.70
C ALA A 60 -9.12 -6.40 -5.20
N VAL A 61 -10.34 -6.78 -4.80
CA VAL A 61 -10.68 -7.15 -3.41
C VAL A 61 -9.75 -8.24 -2.84
N LYS A 62 -9.22 -9.13 -3.69
CA LYS A 62 -8.28 -10.18 -3.25
C LYS A 62 -6.97 -9.61 -2.71
N TYR A 63 -6.52 -8.47 -3.22
CA TYR A 63 -5.26 -7.81 -2.87
C TYR A 63 -5.42 -6.75 -1.77
N VAL A 64 -6.57 -6.06 -1.74
CA VAL A 64 -6.75 -4.85 -0.93
C VAL A 64 -7.49 -5.09 0.39
N LYS A 65 -8.08 -6.27 0.60
CA LYS A 65 -8.69 -6.63 1.89
C LYS A 65 -7.65 -6.69 3.01
N ALA A 66 -8.07 -6.35 4.24
CA ALA A 66 -7.18 -6.27 5.40
C ALA A 66 -6.30 -7.53 5.62
N LYS A 67 -6.88 -8.72 5.47
CA LYS A 67 -6.15 -9.98 5.59
C LYS A 67 -4.99 -10.08 4.59
N ALA A 68 -5.23 -9.73 3.33
CA ALA A 68 -4.23 -9.79 2.27
C ALA A 68 -3.09 -8.79 2.53
N GLN A 69 -3.43 -7.58 2.98
CA GLN A 69 -2.43 -6.58 3.36
C GLN A 69 -1.62 -7.02 4.59
N ALA A 70 -2.24 -7.66 5.58
CA ALA A 70 -1.52 -8.22 6.73
C ALA A 70 -0.51 -9.30 6.31
N ASP A 71 -0.93 -10.20 5.41
CA ASP A 71 -0.04 -11.23 4.86
C ASP A 71 1.11 -10.63 4.06
N ILE A 72 0.86 -9.56 3.30
CA ILE A 72 1.92 -8.78 2.62
C ILE A 72 2.94 -8.26 3.63
N VAL A 73 2.51 -7.65 4.73
CA VAL A 73 3.43 -7.13 5.76
C VAL A 73 4.31 -8.24 6.34
N HIS A 74 3.74 -9.42 6.59
CA HIS A 74 4.50 -10.56 7.10
C HIS A 74 5.56 -11.05 6.11
N ASN A 75 5.23 -11.09 4.81
CA ASN A 75 6.19 -11.49 3.78
C ASN A 75 7.26 -10.44 3.48
N LEU A 76 6.94 -9.15 3.67
CA LEU A 76 7.89 -8.06 3.46
C LEU A 76 8.82 -7.80 4.64
N GLN A 77 8.56 -8.36 5.83
CA GLN A 77 9.22 -7.95 7.07
C GLN A 77 10.76 -7.89 6.96
N ASP A 78 11.39 -8.91 6.36
CA ASP A 78 12.85 -8.98 6.20
C ASP A 78 13.39 -8.20 4.98
N LYS A 79 12.50 -7.60 4.18
CA LYS A 79 12.81 -6.76 3.03
C LYS A 79 12.67 -5.27 3.32
N LEU A 80 12.13 -4.92 4.48
CA LEU A 80 11.93 -3.55 4.91
C LEU A 80 13.14 -3.04 5.69
N THR A 81 13.45 -1.76 5.53
CA THR A 81 14.42 -1.08 6.38
C THR A 81 13.86 -0.91 7.79
N GLU A 82 14.73 -0.64 8.77
CA GLU A 82 14.31 -0.37 10.15
C GLU A 82 13.33 0.81 10.25
N GLU A 83 13.52 1.83 9.41
CA GLU A 83 12.65 3.00 9.36
C GLU A 83 11.26 2.64 8.84
N GLU A 84 11.18 1.91 7.73
CA GLU A 84 9.92 1.46 7.15
C GLU A 84 9.16 0.57 8.12
N TRP A 85 9.86 -0.36 8.79
CA TRP A 85 9.27 -1.20 9.82
C TRP A 85 8.76 -0.40 11.03
N SER A 86 9.47 0.67 11.41
CA SER A 86 9.02 1.60 12.44
C SER A 86 7.74 2.34 12.02
N ILE A 87 7.63 2.76 10.76
CA ILE A 87 6.41 3.38 10.21
C ILE A 87 5.23 2.39 10.25
N ILE A 88 5.44 1.13 9.84
CA ILE A 88 4.41 0.07 9.95
C ILE A 88 3.94 -0.10 11.40
N LYS A 89 4.89 -0.25 12.35
CA LYS A 89 4.56 -0.39 13.78
C LYS A 89 3.74 0.78 14.29
N ARG A 90 4.04 2.00 13.84
CA ARG A 90 3.31 3.21 14.19
C ARG A 90 1.86 3.18 13.70
N GLY A 91 1.64 2.76 12.45
CA GLY A 91 0.30 2.53 11.89
C GLY A 91 -0.47 1.44 12.62
N ARG A 92 0.16 0.29 12.86
CA ARG A 92 -0.41 -0.86 13.58
C ARG A 92 -0.91 -0.52 14.99
N ASN A 93 -0.23 0.41 15.65
CA ASN A 93 -0.57 0.83 17.00
C ASN A 93 -1.51 2.05 17.04
N ALA A 94 -1.94 2.57 15.88
CA ALA A 94 -2.89 3.66 15.81
C ALA A 94 -4.25 3.19 16.34
N LYS A 95 -4.87 4.00 17.20
CA LYS A 95 -6.20 3.73 17.75
C LYS A 95 -7.24 4.37 16.84
N SER A 96 -7.94 3.58 16.03
CA SER A 96 -9.22 4.00 15.45
C SER A 96 -10.27 3.98 16.57
N GLY A 97 -11.11 5.01 16.67
CA GLY A 97 -12.13 5.13 17.72
C GLY A 97 -13.14 3.97 17.76
N SER A 98 -13.17 3.15 16.71
CA SER A 98 -13.89 1.89 16.60
C SER A 98 -12.90 0.76 16.30
N ALA A 99 -12.73 -0.18 17.22
CA ALA A 99 -11.97 -1.42 17.00
C ALA A 99 -12.95 -2.57 16.68
N PRO A 100 -12.78 -3.32 15.58
CA PRO A 100 -13.55 -4.53 15.32
C PRO A 100 -13.27 -5.61 16.38
N LYS A 101 -14.27 -6.46 16.65
CA LYS A 101 -14.19 -7.55 17.64
C LYS A 101 -13.54 -8.78 16.97
N ASN A 102 -12.50 -9.37 17.59
CA ASN A 102 -11.84 -10.67 17.27
C ASN A 102 -10.65 -10.63 16.28
N ALA A 103 -10.20 -11.80 15.79
CA ALA A 103 -8.98 -12.01 14.99
C ALA A 103 -8.81 -11.07 13.79
N GLU A 104 -9.90 -10.55 13.24
CA GLU A 104 -9.89 -9.48 12.23
C GLU A 104 -9.15 -8.21 12.70
N LEU A 105 -9.05 -8.01 14.02
CA LEU A 105 -8.37 -6.86 14.61
C LEU A 105 -6.85 -6.87 14.38
N ILE A 106 -6.19 -8.04 14.37
CA ILE A 106 -4.74 -8.08 14.11
C ILE A 106 -4.45 -7.81 12.62
N ASP A 107 -5.26 -8.41 11.74
CA ASP A 107 -5.16 -8.19 10.29
C ASP A 107 -5.43 -6.71 9.95
N TYR A 108 -6.48 -6.13 10.54
CA TYR A 108 -6.80 -4.72 10.35
C TYR A 108 -5.65 -3.81 10.81
N LYS A 109 -5.04 -4.10 11.95
CA LYS A 109 -3.89 -3.32 12.44
C LYS A 109 -2.68 -3.43 11.50
N TYR A 110 -2.38 -4.62 10.99
CA TYR A 110 -1.27 -4.76 10.03
C TYR A 110 -1.58 -4.10 8.68
N ALA A 111 -2.82 -4.18 8.19
CA ALA A 111 -3.27 -3.45 7.02
C ALA A 111 -3.10 -1.93 7.19
N THR A 112 -3.58 -1.36 8.30
CA THR A 112 -3.34 0.06 8.61
C THR A 112 -1.84 0.39 8.69
N GLY A 113 -1.01 -0.53 9.21
CA GLY A 113 0.45 -0.40 9.19
C GLY A 113 1.01 -0.31 7.76
N PHE A 114 0.56 -1.18 6.87
CA PHE A 114 0.94 -1.18 5.46
C PHE A 114 0.51 0.09 4.74
N GLU A 115 -0.75 0.49 4.87
CA GLU A 115 -1.29 1.73 4.32
C GLU A 115 -0.49 2.95 4.83
N THR A 116 -0.13 2.97 6.11
CA THR A 116 0.71 4.03 6.69
C THR A 116 2.08 4.11 5.99
N LEU A 117 2.70 2.96 5.68
CA LEU A 117 3.98 2.92 4.95
C LEU A 117 3.82 3.45 3.52
N MET A 118 2.80 2.98 2.79
CA MET A 118 2.54 3.42 1.42
C MET A 118 2.30 4.94 1.35
N GLY A 119 1.53 5.48 2.30
CA GLY A 119 1.29 6.91 2.39
C GLY A 119 2.53 7.71 2.76
N PHE A 120 3.38 7.18 3.65
CA PHE A 120 4.67 7.80 4.00
C PHE A 120 5.57 7.92 2.77
N LEU A 121 5.83 6.81 2.07
CA LEU A 121 6.68 6.78 0.88
C LEU A 121 6.16 7.71 -0.21
N TYR A 122 4.84 7.71 -0.42
CA TYR A 122 4.21 8.56 -1.44
C TYR A 122 4.39 10.04 -1.13
N LEU A 123 4.15 10.44 0.13
CA LEU A 123 4.26 11.85 0.52
C LEU A 123 5.70 12.34 0.49
N ILE A 124 6.71 11.51 0.78
CA ILE A 124 8.12 11.89 0.64
C ILE A 124 8.62 11.79 -0.82
N GLY A 125 7.79 11.34 -1.75
CA GLY A 125 8.13 11.18 -3.17
C GLY A 125 9.12 10.05 -3.43
N ASP A 126 9.19 9.04 -2.56
CA ASP A 126 10.07 7.88 -2.72
C ASP A 126 9.39 6.80 -3.57
N ASN A 127 9.37 7.08 -4.86
CA ASN A 127 8.54 6.35 -5.80
C ASN A 127 9.22 5.05 -6.23
N GLU A 128 10.54 5.10 -6.38
CA GLU A 128 11.37 3.92 -6.64
C GLU A 128 11.09 2.86 -5.57
N ARG A 129 11.06 3.24 -4.29
CA ARG A 129 10.76 2.31 -3.22
C ARG A 129 9.32 1.78 -3.25
N ILE A 130 8.35 2.61 -3.63
CA ILE A 130 6.97 2.14 -3.86
C ILE A 130 6.92 1.09 -4.97
N TYR A 131 7.61 1.33 -6.09
CA TYR A 131 7.67 0.38 -7.20
C TYR A 131 8.34 -0.94 -6.79
N GLU A 132 9.43 -0.88 -6.02
CA GLU A 132 10.10 -2.06 -5.49
C GLU A 132 9.16 -2.90 -4.61
N ILE A 133 8.51 -2.28 -3.62
CA ILE A 133 7.57 -2.96 -2.72
C ILE A 133 6.41 -3.54 -3.53
N PHE A 134 5.86 -2.78 -4.47
CA PHE A 134 4.75 -3.24 -5.30
C PHE A 134 5.14 -4.44 -6.19
N ASN A 135 6.34 -4.42 -6.79
CA ASN A 135 6.84 -5.56 -7.55
C ASN A 135 7.03 -6.81 -6.68
N MET A 136 7.53 -6.66 -5.44
CA MET A 136 7.61 -7.77 -4.50
C MET A 136 6.22 -8.36 -4.22
N ILE A 137 5.21 -7.50 -4.02
CA ILE A 137 3.82 -7.93 -3.80
C ILE A 137 3.30 -8.71 -5.01
N ILE A 138 3.43 -8.18 -6.23
CA ILE A 138 2.94 -8.86 -7.43
C ILE A 138 3.62 -10.23 -7.63
N ASN A 139 4.93 -10.32 -7.38
CA ASN A 139 5.65 -11.59 -7.48
C ASN A 139 5.15 -12.64 -6.47
N MET A 140 4.79 -12.23 -5.24
CA MET A 140 4.19 -13.14 -4.26
C MET A 140 2.89 -13.78 -4.79
N TYR A 141 2.08 -13.03 -5.54
CA TYR A 141 0.83 -13.58 -6.10
C TYR A 141 1.05 -14.39 -7.39
N ALA A 142 2.03 -14.02 -8.21
CA ALA A 142 2.37 -14.76 -9.43
C ALA A 142 2.90 -16.17 -9.13
N GLU A 143 3.68 -16.33 -8.05
CA GLU A 143 4.21 -17.64 -7.61
C GLU A 143 3.11 -18.57 -7.06
N ASN A 144 1.95 -18.02 -6.68
CA ASN A 144 0.81 -18.78 -6.14
C ASN A 144 -0.22 -19.19 -7.21
N GLU A 145 -0.05 -18.76 -8.47
CA GLU A 145 -0.89 -19.16 -9.62
C GLU A 145 -0.22 -20.25 -10.50
N GLY A 146 0.95 -20.76 -10.09
CA GLY A 146 1.66 -21.89 -10.72
C GLY A 146 1.63 -23.16 -9.88
#